data_AF-F6DPY3-F1
#
_entry.id   AF-F6DPY3-F1
#
_cell.length_a   1.000
_cell.length_b   1.000
_cell.length_c   1.000
_cell.angle_alpha   90.00
_cell.angle_beta   90.00
_cell.angle_gamma   90.00
#
_symmetry.space_group_name_H-M   'P 1'
#
loop_
_entity.id
_entity.type
_entity.pdbx_description
1 polymer ?
#
loop_
_entity_poly.entity_id
_entity_poly.type
_entity_poly.pdbx_seq_one_letter_code
_entity_poly.pdbx_strand_id
1 'polypeptide(L)'
;MMASMERNAPPIAPLANGIGNSTFLKAKKIFFDSLPFPWVLLENRSIQDNHYDIEIFEPDKSLGVAISVSIKGTTNLQINHDWIKLSLPVDQLIGFYDEMEKPLLLSLVDVEKEQVFWLLTQHYVHNILDVSSPGWRNKKTVTLKIPFDQQLSTSGPLLWTHLLETLELTYFRNFHTPYREISSRIQNYTNSPGQMELALKREMEKQYKKQIRQKSECSVEGCHSCSEDEMDDTLSFHADNLIQKSLEHAQQLKLLDPKENRTAFYCIREALDHSGRHATLGVRHTAIGEMSFYDYLLYFMKVFDTGRLQSIDCLIRPEEHLRYFKALRELTTAISSALDDGEIFATSMLMIRLADTYLFAIPYISKTFGQEQASPLLDYAQTLLVLAHELASLVEAPGRILQ
;
A
#
# COMPACT_ATOMS: atom_id res chain seq x y z
N MET A 1 -13.83 -10.83 -13.70
CA MET A 1 -14.50 -9.53 -13.86
C MET A 1 -14.48 -8.84 -12.50
N MET A 2 -13.38 -8.15 -12.18
CA MET A 2 -13.24 -7.41 -10.93
C MET A 2 -13.58 -5.95 -11.22
N ALA A 3 -14.65 -5.46 -10.61
CA ALA A 3 -14.92 -4.04 -10.52
C ALA A 3 -13.81 -3.41 -9.68
N SER A 4 -13.01 -2.57 -10.32
CA SER A 4 -12.09 -1.64 -9.64
C SER A 4 -12.91 -0.82 -8.65
N MET A 5 -12.83 -1.14 -7.36
CA MET A 5 -13.26 -0.23 -6.30
C MET A 5 -12.30 0.96 -6.31
N GLU A 6 -12.64 1.97 -7.13
CA GLU A 6 -12.11 3.31 -6.97
C GLU A 6 -12.46 3.75 -5.54
N ARG A 7 -11.45 3.86 -4.68
CA ARG A 7 -11.61 4.49 -3.38
C ARG A 7 -11.97 5.94 -3.67
N ASN A 8 -13.23 6.30 -3.43
CA ASN A 8 -13.68 7.68 -3.42
C ASN A 8 -12.94 8.39 -2.28
N ALA A 9 -11.75 8.91 -2.55
CA ALA A 9 -11.15 9.94 -1.72
C ALA A 9 -12.19 11.06 -1.60
N PRO A 10 -12.46 11.57 -0.39
CA PRO A 10 -13.43 12.64 -0.22
C PRO A 10 -13.06 13.81 -1.14
N PRO A 11 -14.02 14.41 -1.87
CA PRO A 11 -13.73 15.55 -2.71
C PRO A 11 -13.16 16.66 -1.82
N ILE A 12 -11.86 16.92 -1.96
CA ILE A 12 -11.18 18.03 -1.29
C ILE A 12 -11.95 19.29 -1.66
N ALA A 13 -12.52 19.98 -0.68
CA ALA A 13 -13.47 21.06 -0.91
C ALA A 13 -12.89 22.13 -1.86
N PRO A 14 -13.63 22.52 -2.93
CA PRO A 14 -13.17 23.57 -3.83
C PRO A 14 -13.06 24.89 -3.06
N LEU A 15 -11.89 25.52 -3.15
CA LEU A 15 -11.64 26.85 -2.58
C LEU A 15 -12.57 27.86 -3.25
N ALA A 16 -13.46 28.47 -2.47
CA ALA A 16 -14.37 29.52 -2.94
C ALA A 16 -13.58 30.77 -3.37
N ASN A 17 -13.47 31.02 -4.67
CA ASN A 17 -12.74 32.17 -5.23
C ASN A 17 -13.61 32.97 -6.21
N GLY A 18 -14.29 34.01 -5.72
CA GLY A 18 -14.99 35.00 -6.56
C GLY A 18 -14.12 36.15 -7.09
N ILE A 19 -12.86 36.27 -6.64
CA ILE A 19 -11.94 37.36 -7.02
C ILE A 19 -10.53 36.80 -7.38
N GLY A 20 -10.34 35.48 -7.37
CA GLY A 20 -9.02 34.82 -7.31
C GLY A 20 -8.36 34.38 -8.63
N ASN A 21 -9.01 34.55 -9.80
CA ASN A 21 -8.48 33.95 -11.04
C ASN A 21 -7.24 34.66 -11.60
N SER A 22 -7.12 35.98 -11.50
CA SER A 22 -5.98 36.71 -12.08
C SER A 22 -4.67 36.46 -11.32
N THR A 23 -4.71 36.54 -9.99
CA THR A 23 -3.55 36.26 -9.13
C THR A 23 -3.08 34.82 -9.29
N PHE A 24 -4.01 33.86 -9.36
CA PHE A 24 -3.67 32.46 -9.56
C PHE A 24 -3.03 32.21 -10.93
N LEU A 25 -3.61 32.73 -12.03
CA LEU A 25 -3.04 32.58 -13.36
C LEU A 25 -1.64 33.21 -13.46
N LYS A 26 -1.42 34.36 -12.82
CA LYS A 26 -0.10 35.00 -12.76
C LYS A 26 0.88 34.15 -11.94
N ALA A 27 0.48 33.63 -10.78
CA ALA A 27 1.30 32.74 -9.97
C ALA A 27 1.68 31.45 -10.70
N LYS A 28 0.72 30.85 -11.41
CA LYS A 28 0.93 29.67 -12.25
C LYS A 28 2.01 29.93 -13.29
N LYS A 29 1.90 31.04 -14.02
CA LYS A 29 2.90 31.44 -15.02
C LYS A 29 4.29 31.60 -14.39
N ILE A 30 4.40 32.40 -13.32
CA ILE A 30 5.67 32.62 -12.60
C ILE A 30 6.30 31.30 -12.16
N PHE A 31 5.50 30.38 -11.62
CA PHE A 31 5.97 29.07 -11.18
C PHE A 31 6.59 28.27 -12.33
N PHE A 32 5.87 28.12 -13.46
CA PHE A 32 6.38 27.37 -14.61
C PHE A 32 7.59 28.02 -15.27
N ASP A 33 7.64 29.35 -15.32
CA ASP A 33 8.80 30.10 -15.81
C ASP A 33 10.03 29.97 -14.88
N SER A 34 9.82 29.56 -13.62
CA SER A 34 10.87 29.39 -12.61
C SER A 34 11.31 27.93 -12.39
N LEU A 35 10.71 26.97 -13.10
CA LEU A 35 11.06 25.56 -12.94
C LEU A 35 12.54 25.32 -13.31
N PRO A 36 13.28 24.52 -12.53
CA PRO A 36 14.60 24.11 -12.93
C PRO A 36 14.54 23.28 -14.22
N PHE A 37 15.37 23.62 -15.19
CA PHE A 37 15.51 22.81 -16.40
C PHE A 37 16.18 21.46 -16.05
N PRO A 38 15.69 20.31 -16.55
CA PRO A 38 14.61 20.08 -17.51
C PRO A 38 13.36 19.46 -16.87
N TRP A 39 12.56 20.20 -16.12
CA TRP A 39 11.29 19.71 -15.57
C TRP A 39 10.14 19.99 -16.55
N VAL A 40 9.30 18.99 -16.83
CA VAL A 40 8.24 19.09 -17.85
C VAL A 40 6.89 18.81 -17.22
N LEU A 41 5.89 19.63 -17.56
CA LEU A 41 4.51 19.42 -17.15
C LEU A 41 3.94 18.18 -17.85
N LEU A 42 3.37 17.24 -17.09
CA LEU A 42 2.63 16.12 -17.65
C LEU A 42 1.25 16.59 -18.10
N GLU A 43 0.96 16.50 -19.40
CA GLU A 43 -0.34 16.81 -19.99
C GLU A 43 -1.38 15.76 -19.60
N ASN A 44 -1.80 15.69 -18.32
CA ASN A 44 -2.99 14.92 -17.96
C ASN A 44 -3.64 15.33 -16.63
N ARG A 45 -4.95 15.60 -16.74
CA ARG A 45 -6.02 15.57 -15.73
C ARG A 45 -5.69 16.16 -14.35
N SER A 46 -5.62 17.49 -14.23
CA SER A 46 -5.85 18.05 -12.89
C SER A 46 -7.33 17.90 -12.52
N ILE A 47 -7.57 17.24 -11.38
CA ILE A 47 -8.91 17.08 -10.77
C ILE A 47 -9.35 18.41 -10.12
N GLN A 48 -8.43 19.37 -9.96
CA GLN A 48 -8.62 20.69 -9.36
C GLN A 48 -7.70 21.73 -10.02
N ASP A 49 -8.09 23.00 -10.03
CA ASP A 49 -7.40 24.07 -10.79
C ASP A 49 -5.94 24.34 -10.37
N ASN A 50 -5.50 23.84 -9.21
CA ASN A 50 -4.21 24.21 -8.59
C ASN A 50 -3.22 23.04 -8.40
N HIS A 51 -3.54 21.84 -8.88
CA HIS A 51 -2.67 20.66 -8.77
C HIS A 51 -2.13 20.24 -10.14
N TYR A 52 -0.83 20.01 -10.23
CA TYR A 52 -0.14 19.66 -11.46
C TYR A 52 0.81 18.51 -11.22
N ASP A 53 0.96 17.62 -12.20
CA ASP A 53 2.01 16.61 -12.17
C ASP A 53 3.16 17.04 -13.09
N ILE A 54 4.38 16.95 -12.59
CA ILE A 54 5.62 17.30 -13.29
C ILE A 54 6.50 16.06 -13.36
N GLU A 55 7.04 15.80 -14.54
CA GLU A 55 8.07 14.79 -14.74
C GLU A 55 9.45 15.45 -14.78
N ILE A 56 10.40 14.82 -14.12
CA ILE A 56 11.78 15.28 -14.06
C ILE A 56 12.59 14.58 -15.14
N PHE A 57 13.31 15.37 -15.94
CA PHE A 57 14.25 14.86 -16.91
C PHE A 57 15.68 15.13 -16.45
N GLU A 58 16.61 14.31 -16.93
CA GLU A 58 17.99 14.71 -17.18
C GLU A 58 18.09 15.25 -18.62
N PRO A 59 19.13 16.04 -18.97
CA PRO A 59 19.22 16.74 -20.25
C PRO A 59 18.84 15.95 -21.51
N ASP A 60 19.06 14.62 -21.51
CA ASP A 60 18.76 13.74 -22.66
C ASP A 60 17.87 12.54 -22.31
N LYS A 61 17.33 12.44 -21.09
CA LYS A 61 16.63 11.23 -20.63
C LYS A 61 15.56 11.54 -19.59
N SER A 62 14.35 11.05 -19.82
CA SER A 62 13.33 10.99 -18.76
C SER A 62 13.86 10.14 -17.60
N LEU A 63 13.76 10.67 -16.39
CA LEU A 63 14.01 9.88 -15.19
C LEU A 63 12.81 8.98 -14.88
N GLY A 64 11.61 9.29 -15.38
CA GLY A 64 10.37 8.60 -15.02
C GLY A 64 9.88 8.98 -13.62
N VAL A 65 10.53 9.94 -12.95
CA VAL A 65 10.08 10.49 -11.67
C VAL A 65 9.00 11.53 -11.91
N ALA A 66 7.80 11.26 -11.43
CA ALA A 66 6.71 12.22 -11.40
C ALA A 66 6.51 12.75 -9.98
N ILE A 67 6.42 14.07 -9.85
CA ILE A 67 6.03 14.75 -8.61
C ILE A 67 4.72 15.48 -8.82
N SER A 68 3.92 15.58 -7.76
CA SER A 68 2.75 16.45 -7.76
C SER A 68 3.15 17.82 -7.22
N VAL A 69 2.49 18.87 -7.69
CA VAL A 69 2.73 20.26 -7.30
C VAL A 69 1.42 20.92 -6.92
N SER A 70 1.42 21.64 -5.80
CA SER A 70 0.31 22.51 -5.38
C SER A 70 0.76 23.96 -5.36
N ILE A 71 0.18 24.80 -6.22
CA ILE A 71 0.60 26.21 -6.37
C ILE A 71 -0.31 27.13 -5.57
N LYS A 72 0.28 27.98 -4.73
CA LYS A 72 -0.41 29.05 -3.98
C LYS A 72 0.21 30.40 -4.30
N GLY A 73 -0.57 31.29 -4.91
CA GLY A 73 -0.15 32.68 -5.17
C GLY A 73 -0.55 33.63 -4.05
N THR A 74 0.32 34.58 -3.70
CA THR A 74 0.02 35.68 -2.79
C THR A 74 0.72 36.97 -3.24
N THR A 75 0.12 38.11 -2.93
CA THR A 75 0.72 39.45 -3.12
C THR A 75 1.32 40.00 -1.83
N ASN A 76 1.14 39.29 -0.70
CA ASN A 76 1.63 39.69 0.61
C ASN A 76 2.19 38.48 1.36
N LEU A 77 3.50 38.24 1.22
CA LEU A 77 4.18 37.20 1.97
C LEU A 77 4.28 37.58 3.45
N GLN A 78 3.84 36.68 4.32
CA GLN A 78 4.02 36.81 5.76
C GLN A 78 5.43 36.35 6.14
N ILE A 79 6.37 37.28 6.07
CA ILE A 79 7.79 37.06 6.32
C ILE A 79 8.10 37.18 7.83
N ASN A 80 8.84 36.19 8.35
CA ASN A 80 9.57 36.26 9.61
C ASN A 80 11.07 36.13 9.28
N HIS A 81 11.98 36.58 10.15
CA HIS A 81 13.43 36.70 9.91
C HIS A 81 14.02 35.64 8.96
N ASP A 82 13.80 34.35 9.24
CA ASP A 82 14.42 33.25 8.49
C ASP A 82 13.43 32.39 7.69
N TRP A 83 12.13 32.69 7.73
CA TRP A 83 11.11 31.84 7.12
C TRP A 83 9.83 32.59 6.75
N ILE A 84 9.09 32.01 5.82
CA ILE A 84 7.81 32.50 5.33
C ILE A 84 6.67 31.67 5.93
N LYS A 85 5.66 32.34 6.45
CA LYS A 85 4.49 31.71 7.06
C LYS A 85 3.50 31.24 5.99
N LEU A 86 3.16 29.96 6.01
CA LEU A 86 2.06 29.41 5.22
C LEU A 86 1.07 28.66 6.12
N SER A 87 -0.17 29.14 6.23
CA SER A 87 -1.22 28.47 7.00
C SER A 87 -2.06 27.56 6.11
N LEU A 88 -2.23 26.30 6.51
CA LEU A 88 -3.02 25.30 5.80
C LEU A 88 -4.09 24.69 6.72
N PRO A 89 -5.28 24.37 6.20
CA PRO A 89 -6.19 23.43 6.86
C PRO A 89 -5.48 22.09 7.09
N VAL A 90 -5.71 21.48 8.25
CA VAL A 90 -5.07 20.19 8.58
C VAL A 90 -5.54 19.08 7.66
N ASP A 91 -6.82 19.03 7.31
CA ASP A 91 -7.36 18.02 6.37
C ASP A 91 -6.66 18.08 5.00
N GLN A 92 -6.34 19.30 4.53
CA GLN A 92 -5.58 19.48 3.29
C GLN A 92 -4.15 18.91 3.43
N LEU A 93 -3.49 19.17 4.55
CA LEU A 93 -2.14 18.64 4.79
C LEU A 93 -2.14 17.12 4.96
N ILE A 94 -3.18 16.55 5.59
CA ILE A 94 -3.38 15.10 5.70
C ILE A 94 -3.52 14.50 4.30
N GLY A 95 -4.37 15.05 3.43
CA GLY A 95 -4.47 14.58 2.03
C GLY A 95 -3.13 14.63 1.30
N PHE A 96 -2.36 15.71 1.49
CA PHE A 96 -1.04 15.85 0.90
C PHE A 96 0.00 14.85 1.43
N TYR A 97 -0.07 14.52 2.73
CA TYR A 97 0.93 13.69 3.40
C TYR A 97 0.61 12.20 3.36
N ASP A 98 -0.64 11.83 3.63
CA ASP A 98 -1.08 10.45 3.84
C ASP A 98 -1.65 9.83 2.55
N GLU A 99 -2.32 10.62 1.68
CA GLU A 99 -3.06 10.08 0.52
C GLU A 99 -2.26 10.14 -0.79
N MET A 100 -1.37 11.11 -0.95
CA MET A 100 -0.61 11.27 -2.19
C MET A 100 0.41 10.14 -2.37
N GLU A 101 0.35 9.42 -3.50
CA GLU A 101 1.30 8.36 -3.87
C GLU A 101 2.63 8.90 -4.39
N LYS A 102 2.69 10.19 -4.76
CA LYS A 102 3.87 10.86 -5.30
C LYS A 102 4.37 11.93 -4.32
N PRO A 103 5.66 12.29 -4.35
CA PRO A 103 6.16 13.49 -3.67
C PRO A 103 5.33 14.71 -4.05
N LEU A 104 4.94 15.52 -3.05
CA LEU A 104 4.19 16.75 -3.28
C LEU A 104 5.03 17.98 -2.97
N LEU A 105 5.33 18.75 -4.02
CA LEU A 105 5.94 20.08 -3.93
C LEU A 105 4.85 21.13 -3.68
N LEU A 106 4.81 21.68 -2.48
CA LEU A 106 3.98 22.82 -2.14
C LEU A 106 4.73 24.11 -2.50
N SER A 107 4.21 24.86 -3.47
CA SER A 107 4.86 26.07 -3.98
C SER A 107 4.09 27.32 -3.57
N LEU A 108 4.79 28.26 -2.92
CA LEU A 108 4.29 29.58 -2.55
C LEU A 108 4.91 30.63 -3.46
N VAL A 109 4.08 31.31 -4.26
CA VAL A 109 4.51 32.28 -5.25
C VAL A 109 4.19 33.69 -4.76
N ASP A 110 5.23 34.52 -4.61
CA ASP A 110 5.09 35.97 -4.48
C ASP A 110 4.86 36.57 -5.88
N VAL A 111 3.63 37.01 -6.11
CA VAL A 111 3.17 37.49 -7.42
C VAL A 111 3.69 38.90 -7.73
N GLU A 112 4.05 39.68 -6.71
CA GLU A 112 4.59 41.03 -6.89
C GLU A 112 6.09 40.98 -7.19
N LYS A 113 6.83 40.13 -6.48
CA LYS A 113 8.28 39.99 -6.66
C LYS A 113 8.69 38.92 -7.68
N GLU A 114 7.73 38.17 -8.19
CA GLU A 114 7.95 37.03 -9.09
C GLU A 114 8.93 36.00 -8.51
N GLN A 115 8.78 35.72 -7.21
CA GLN A 115 9.61 34.76 -6.47
C GLN A 115 8.80 33.51 -6.13
N VAL A 116 9.45 32.35 -6.20
CA VAL A 116 8.84 31.06 -5.89
C VAL A 116 9.59 30.41 -4.74
N PHE A 117 8.87 30.10 -3.67
CA PHE A 117 9.36 29.34 -2.52
C PHE A 117 8.69 27.97 -2.50
N TRP A 118 9.37 26.96 -1.95
CA TRP A 118 8.86 25.60 -1.98
C TRP A 118 9.02 24.85 -0.66
N LEU A 119 8.21 23.80 -0.49
CA LEU A 119 8.37 22.76 0.52
C LEU A 119 8.02 21.41 -0.11
N LEU A 120 8.85 20.39 0.11
CA LEU A 120 8.43 19.02 -0.12
C LEU A 120 7.64 18.54 1.09
N THR A 121 6.35 18.32 0.89
CA THR A 121 5.38 18.22 1.98
C THR A 121 5.67 17.02 2.86
N GLN A 122 5.94 15.85 2.27
CA GLN A 122 6.23 14.63 3.02
C GLN A 122 7.53 14.70 3.81
N HIS A 123 8.60 15.20 3.20
CA HIS A 123 9.87 15.46 3.89
C HIS A 123 9.69 16.45 5.06
N TYR A 124 9.02 17.59 4.83
CA TYR A 124 8.80 18.59 5.86
C TYR A 124 7.97 18.05 7.03
N VAL A 125 6.89 17.33 6.74
CA VAL A 125 6.03 16.77 7.79
C VAL A 125 6.81 15.78 8.64
N HIS A 126 7.51 14.84 8.00
CA HIS A 126 8.24 13.78 8.69
C HIS A 126 9.41 14.32 9.53
N ASN A 127 10.26 15.17 8.95
CA ASN A 127 11.51 15.59 9.59
C ASN A 127 11.36 16.81 10.52
N ILE A 128 10.37 17.67 10.26
CA ILE A 128 10.24 18.95 10.97
C ILE A 128 8.94 19.02 11.76
N LEU A 129 7.79 18.80 11.13
CA LEU A 129 6.50 19.06 11.76
C LEU A 129 6.15 18.03 12.85
N ASP A 130 6.35 16.74 12.59
CA ASP A 130 6.06 15.67 13.55
C ASP A 130 6.90 15.83 14.83
N VAL A 131 8.13 16.34 14.71
CA VAL A 131 9.03 16.59 15.84
C VAL A 131 8.69 17.91 16.56
N SER A 132 8.52 19.01 15.81
CA SER A 132 8.37 20.35 16.39
C SER A 132 6.95 20.68 16.87
N SER A 133 5.94 19.99 16.35
CA SER A 133 4.53 20.17 16.73
C SER A 133 3.81 18.82 16.78
N PRO A 134 4.15 17.94 17.75
CA PRO A 134 3.47 16.67 17.92
C PRO A 134 1.95 16.88 18.09
N GLY A 135 1.16 15.97 17.52
CA GLY A 135 -0.31 16.08 17.55
C GLY A 135 -0.89 17.15 16.61
N TRP A 136 -0.13 17.65 15.62
CA TRP A 136 -0.63 18.62 14.64
C TRP A 136 -1.90 18.15 13.91
N ARG A 137 -2.07 16.83 13.74
CA ARG A 137 -3.27 16.20 13.16
C ARG A 137 -4.58 16.51 13.92
N ASN A 138 -4.49 16.91 15.19
CA ASN A 138 -5.66 17.24 16.01
C ASN A 138 -6.06 18.73 15.93
N LYS A 139 -5.34 19.54 15.13
CA LYS A 139 -5.60 20.97 14.96
C LYS A 139 -6.54 21.20 13.77
N LYS A 140 -7.20 22.37 13.72
CA LYS A 140 -7.96 22.79 12.52
C LYS A 140 -7.04 23.30 11.41
N THR A 141 -6.01 24.02 11.81
CA THR A 141 -5.05 24.67 10.92
C THR A 141 -3.64 24.46 11.45
N VAL A 142 -2.70 24.30 10.53
CA VAL A 142 -1.28 24.19 10.82
C VAL A 142 -0.51 25.28 10.09
N THR A 143 0.50 25.83 10.75
CA THR A 143 1.39 26.82 10.15
C THR A 143 2.67 26.11 9.73
N LEU A 144 2.89 26.04 8.43
CA LEU A 144 4.16 25.63 7.83
C LEU A 144 5.10 26.83 7.80
N LYS A 145 6.37 26.59 8.09
CA LYS A 145 7.45 27.57 8.03
C LYS A 145 8.34 27.20 6.85
N ILE A 146 8.22 27.97 5.76
CA ILE A 146 9.02 27.76 4.54
C ILE A 146 10.35 28.52 4.71
N PRO A 147 11.50 27.85 4.76
CA PRO A 147 12.80 28.52 4.86
C PRO A 147 13.09 29.44 3.67
N PHE A 148 13.75 30.57 3.90
CA PHE A 148 14.05 31.54 2.82
C PHE A 148 15.04 31.03 1.78
N ASP A 149 15.93 30.14 2.18
CA ASP A 149 16.89 29.48 1.28
C ASP A 149 16.22 28.46 0.35
N GLN A 150 14.94 28.12 0.56
CA GLN A 150 14.13 27.29 -0.33
C GLN A 150 13.43 28.12 -1.41
N GLN A 151 14.17 29.04 -2.03
CA GLN A 151 13.75 29.77 -3.22
C GLN A 151 14.09 28.94 -4.47
N LEU A 152 13.09 28.62 -5.30
CA LEU A 152 13.21 27.64 -6.40
C LEU A 152 14.36 27.95 -7.38
N SER A 153 14.54 29.23 -7.72
CA SER A 153 15.55 29.68 -8.69
C SER A 153 17.01 29.52 -8.22
N THR A 154 17.25 29.37 -6.91
CA THR A 154 18.60 29.29 -6.34
C THR A 154 18.88 28.01 -5.58
N SER A 155 17.87 27.19 -5.32
CA SER A 155 17.96 26.01 -4.43
C SER A 155 17.78 24.67 -5.14
N GLY A 156 18.05 24.60 -6.44
CA GLY A 156 17.97 23.37 -7.24
C GLY A 156 18.66 22.15 -6.61
N PRO A 157 19.94 22.25 -6.17
CA PRO A 157 20.62 21.14 -5.50
C PRO A 157 19.94 20.69 -4.19
N LEU A 158 19.46 21.63 -3.38
CA LEU A 158 18.76 21.34 -2.13
C LEU A 158 17.40 20.67 -2.39
N LEU A 159 16.68 21.16 -3.41
CA LEU A 159 15.42 20.57 -3.86
C LEU A 159 15.62 19.13 -4.31
N TRP A 160 16.70 18.86 -5.05
CA TRP A 160 17.03 17.50 -5.48
C TRP A 160 17.31 16.56 -4.29
N THR A 161 18.10 17.00 -3.31
CA THR A 161 18.36 16.22 -2.10
C THR A 161 17.06 15.90 -1.34
N HIS A 162 16.24 16.91 -1.03
CA HIS A 162 14.97 16.68 -0.34
C HIS A 162 14.01 15.82 -1.16
N LEU A 163 14.08 15.90 -2.49
CA LEU A 163 13.25 15.07 -3.37
C LEU A 163 13.65 13.60 -3.27
N LEU A 164 14.94 13.28 -3.31
CA LEU A 164 15.42 11.90 -3.15
C LEU A 164 14.99 11.34 -1.79
N GLU A 165 15.16 12.10 -0.71
CA GLU A 165 14.68 11.73 0.62
C GLU A 165 13.16 11.53 0.64
N THR A 166 12.41 12.37 -0.06
CA THR A 166 10.95 12.23 -0.16
C THR A 166 10.53 10.99 -0.96
N LEU A 167 11.24 10.68 -2.05
CA LEU A 167 11.03 9.46 -2.83
C LEU A 167 11.30 8.22 -1.99
N GLU A 168 12.39 8.22 -1.22
CA GLU A 168 12.74 7.16 -0.28
C GLU A 168 11.65 6.99 0.81
N LEU A 169 11.21 8.08 1.43
CA LEU A 169 10.11 8.06 2.40
C LEU A 169 8.83 7.48 1.80
N THR A 170 8.48 7.92 0.59
CA THR A 170 7.28 7.45 -0.13
C THR A 170 7.39 5.96 -0.46
N TYR A 171 8.58 5.52 -0.88
CA TYR A 171 8.90 4.13 -1.16
C TYR A 171 8.70 3.26 0.09
N PHE A 172 9.28 3.62 1.24
CA PHE A 172 9.15 2.86 2.47
C PHE A 172 7.74 2.92 3.08
N ARG A 173 7.01 4.02 2.86
CA ARG A 173 5.59 4.10 3.25
C ARG A 173 4.75 2.99 2.61
N ASN A 174 5.09 2.55 1.40
CA ASN A 174 4.39 1.44 0.74
C ASN A 174 4.64 0.08 1.41
N PHE A 175 5.75 -0.10 2.15
CA PHE A 175 5.94 -1.26 3.02
C PHE A 175 5.21 -1.12 4.35
N HIS A 176 5.21 0.09 4.93
CA HIS A 176 4.55 0.36 6.22
C HIS A 176 3.02 0.21 6.16
N THR A 177 2.40 0.62 5.05
CA THR A 177 0.94 0.73 4.92
C THR A 177 0.24 -0.62 5.09
N PRO A 178 0.62 -1.70 4.36
CA PRO A 178 0.07 -3.04 4.56
C PRO A 178 0.13 -3.53 6.02
N TYR A 179 1.29 -3.41 6.66
CA TYR A 179 1.47 -3.81 8.06
C TYR A 179 0.52 -3.06 9.00
N ARG A 180 0.45 -1.73 8.88
CA ARG A 180 -0.44 -0.91 9.72
C ARG A 180 -1.91 -1.26 9.50
N GLU A 181 -2.32 -1.43 8.24
CA GLU A 181 -3.68 -1.79 7.88
C GLU A 181 -4.09 -3.13 8.50
N ILE A 182 -3.29 -4.18 8.30
CA ILE A 182 -3.57 -5.51 8.85
C ILE A 182 -3.54 -5.50 10.37
N SER A 183 -2.51 -4.91 10.98
CA SER A 183 -2.40 -4.89 12.45
C SER A 183 -3.57 -4.16 13.09
N SER A 184 -3.99 -3.02 12.53
CA SER A 184 -5.16 -2.28 13.01
C SER A 184 -6.45 -3.07 12.81
N ARG A 185 -6.65 -3.71 11.65
CA ARG A 185 -7.83 -4.55 11.39
C ARG A 185 -7.91 -5.73 12.35
N ILE A 186 -6.81 -6.45 12.56
CA ILE A 186 -6.75 -7.56 13.52
C ILE A 186 -7.06 -7.07 14.93
N GLN A 187 -6.46 -5.97 15.38
CA GLN A 187 -6.74 -5.42 16.70
C GLN A 187 -8.22 -5.02 16.85
N ASN A 188 -8.82 -4.40 15.83
CA ASN A 188 -10.24 -4.04 15.87
C ASN A 188 -11.14 -5.29 15.91
N TYR A 189 -10.78 -6.31 15.13
CA TYR A 189 -11.50 -7.57 15.05
C TYR A 189 -11.43 -8.37 16.37
N THR A 190 -10.24 -8.48 16.98
CA THR A 190 -10.05 -9.19 18.26
C THR A 190 -10.71 -8.45 19.43
N ASN A 191 -10.83 -7.12 19.35
CA ASN A 191 -11.58 -6.32 20.32
C ASN A 191 -13.10 -6.35 20.11
N SER A 192 -13.61 -7.16 19.18
CA SER A 192 -15.04 -7.34 18.88
C SER A 192 -15.49 -8.77 19.26
N PRO A 193 -15.89 -9.02 20.53
CA PRO A 193 -16.17 -10.38 21.02
C PRO A 193 -17.21 -11.13 20.17
N GLY A 194 -18.26 -10.44 19.71
CA GLY A 194 -19.32 -11.07 18.92
C GLY A 194 -18.87 -11.50 17.52
N GLN A 195 -17.96 -10.75 16.87
CA GLN A 195 -17.40 -11.15 15.58
C GLN A 195 -16.47 -12.36 15.75
N MET A 196 -15.63 -12.31 16.80
CA MET A 196 -14.70 -13.40 17.11
C MET A 196 -15.44 -14.71 17.43
N GLU A 197 -16.45 -14.66 18.30
CA GLU A 197 -17.24 -15.85 18.68
C GLU A 197 -17.94 -16.48 17.46
N LEU A 198 -18.53 -15.65 16.59
CA LEU A 198 -19.19 -16.12 15.37
C LEU A 198 -18.20 -16.81 14.43
N ALA A 199 -17.02 -16.23 14.23
CA ALA A 199 -16.01 -16.81 13.35
C ALA A 199 -15.43 -18.11 13.92
N LEU A 200 -15.15 -18.18 15.22
CA LEU A 200 -14.72 -19.42 15.88
C LEU A 200 -15.77 -20.51 15.74
N LYS A 201 -17.05 -20.19 15.94
CA LYS A 201 -18.14 -21.15 15.75
C LYS A 201 -18.18 -21.68 14.31
N ARG A 202 -18.08 -20.81 13.30
CA ARG A 202 -18.02 -21.22 11.88
C ARG A 202 -16.85 -22.16 11.62
N GLU A 203 -15.68 -21.87 12.17
CA GLU A 203 -14.49 -22.68 11.95
C GLU A 203 -14.60 -24.05 12.65
N MET A 204 -15.16 -24.10 13.86
CA MET A 204 -15.46 -25.36 14.55
C MET A 204 -16.45 -26.23 13.76
N GLU A 205 -17.50 -25.63 13.18
CA GLU A 205 -18.47 -26.33 12.35
C GLU A 205 -17.81 -26.93 11.09
N LYS A 206 -16.90 -26.20 10.43
CA LYS A 206 -16.13 -26.71 9.28
C LYS A 206 -15.25 -27.89 9.68
N GLN A 207 -14.51 -27.78 10.79
CA GLN A 207 -13.66 -28.86 11.28
C GLN A 207 -14.47 -30.12 11.61
N TYR A 208 -15.62 -29.96 12.25
CA TYR A 208 -16.52 -31.06 12.57
C TYR A 208 -17.06 -31.75 11.30
N LYS A 209 -17.52 -30.97 10.30
CA LYS A 209 -17.94 -31.50 9.00
C LYS A 209 -16.82 -32.28 8.30
N LYS A 210 -15.58 -31.76 8.34
CA LYS A 210 -14.40 -32.44 7.75
C LYS A 210 -14.13 -33.79 8.43
N GLN A 211 -14.23 -33.86 9.75
CA GLN A 211 -14.05 -35.10 10.51
C GLN A 211 -15.14 -36.15 10.22
N ILE A 212 -16.40 -35.73 10.04
CA ILE A 212 -17.49 -36.65 9.66
C ILE A 212 -17.22 -37.25 8.28
N ARG A 213 -16.88 -36.42 7.30
CA ARG A 213 -16.62 -36.87 5.92
C ARG A 213 -15.47 -37.88 5.84
N GLN A 214 -14.39 -37.64 6.59
CA GLN A 214 -13.27 -38.58 6.67
C GLN A 214 -13.66 -39.94 7.27
N LYS A 215 -14.68 -40.01 8.14
CA LYS A 215 -15.18 -41.27 8.70
C LYS A 215 -16.13 -42.02 7.75
N SER A 216 -16.89 -41.30 6.92
CA SER A 216 -17.89 -41.90 6.03
C SER A 216 -17.31 -42.58 4.78
N GLU A 217 -16.10 -42.21 4.34
CA GLU A 217 -15.46 -42.80 3.15
C GLU A 217 -15.10 -44.29 3.29
N CYS A 218 -15.26 -44.91 4.47
CA CYS A 218 -14.87 -46.31 4.70
C CYS A 218 -16.00 -47.35 4.72
N SER A 219 -17.28 -47.03 4.44
CA SER A 219 -18.35 -48.00 4.75
C SER A 219 -19.67 -47.95 3.96
N VAL A 220 -19.66 -47.72 2.63
CA VAL A 220 -20.92 -47.71 1.87
C VAL A 220 -20.92 -48.65 0.66
N GLU A 221 -21.29 -49.92 0.91
CA GLU A 221 -22.07 -50.72 -0.03
C GLU A 221 -23.55 -50.60 0.37
N GLY A 222 -24.36 -49.80 -0.35
CA GLY A 222 -25.82 -50.00 -0.41
C GLY A 222 -26.77 -49.02 0.32
N CYS A 223 -26.70 -47.70 0.09
CA CYS A 223 -27.80 -46.79 0.45
C CYS A 223 -28.14 -45.81 -0.70
N HIS A 224 -29.42 -45.72 -1.09
CA HIS A 224 -29.90 -45.09 -2.34
C HIS A 224 -30.84 -43.88 -2.14
N SER A 225 -30.73 -43.13 -1.04
CA SER A 225 -31.54 -41.92 -0.84
C SER A 225 -30.65 -40.71 -0.49
N CYS A 226 -30.17 -40.00 -1.52
CA CYS A 226 -29.41 -38.76 -1.37
C CYS A 226 -30.36 -37.54 -1.45
N SER A 227 -30.29 -36.65 -0.48
CA SER A 227 -31.00 -35.36 -0.46
C SER A 227 -30.29 -34.31 -1.30
N GLU A 228 -31.02 -33.34 -1.87
CA GLU A 228 -30.47 -32.29 -2.74
C GLU A 228 -29.35 -31.45 -2.09
N ASP A 229 -29.36 -31.28 -0.76
CA ASP A 229 -28.31 -30.57 -0.01
C ASP A 229 -26.92 -31.26 -0.08
N GLU A 230 -26.85 -32.55 -0.39
CA GLU A 230 -25.57 -33.27 -0.52
C GLU A 230 -24.84 -32.94 -1.84
N MET A 231 -25.54 -32.41 -2.85
CA MET A 231 -24.97 -32.16 -4.16
C MET A 231 -24.05 -30.93 -4.19
N ASP A 232 -24.44 -29.84 -3.50
CA ASP A 232 -23.64 -28.60 -3.42
C ASP A 232 -22.37 -28.81 -2.57
N ASP A 233 -22.50 -29.60 -1.51
CA ASP A 233 -21.42 -30.02 -0.62
C ASP A 233 -20.36 -30.88 -1.34
N THR A 234 -20.76 -31.62 -2.38
CA THR A 234 -19.86 -32.44 -3.21
C THR A 234 -19.10 -31.59 -4.24
N LEU A 235 -19.79 -30.63 -4.88
CA LEU A 235 -19.17 -29.72 -5.85
C LEU A 235 -18.11 -28.84 -5.19
N SER A 236 -18.42 -28.29 -4.01
CA SER A 236 -17.49 -27.47 -3.25
C SER A 236 -16.25 -28.25 -2.78
N PHE A 237 -16.44 -29.49 -2.33
CA PHE A 237 -15.31 -30.36 -1.97
C PHE A 237 -14.39 -30.66 -3.14
N HIS A 238 -14.96 -30.97 -4.31
CA HIS A 238 -14.17 -31.21 -5.51
C HIS A 238 -13.38 -29.97 -5.93
N ALA A 239 -14.05 -28.80 -5.92
CA ALA A 239 -13.43 -27.52 -6.23
C ALA A 239 -12.29 -27.17 -5.27
N ASP A 240 -12.50 -27.36 -3.97
CA ASP A 240 -11.49 -27.15 -2.93
C ASP A 240 -10.26 -28.05 -3.14
N ASN A 241 -10.48 -29.33 -3.44
CA ASN A 241 -9.41 -30.29 -3.69
C ASN A 241 -8.57 -29.90 -4.93
N LEU A 242 -9.20 -29.44 -6.01
CA LEU A 242 -8.50 -28.97 -7.19
C LEU A 242 -7.61 -27.75 -6.89
N ILE A 243 -8.14 -26.76 -6.18
CA ILE A 243 -7.37 -25.56 -5.80
C ILE A 243 -6.25 -25.92 -4.83
N GLN A 244 -6.54 -26.77 -3.84
CA GLN A 244 -5.57 -27.21 -2.84
C GLN A 244 -4.40 -27.96 -3.49
N LYS A 245 -4.64 -28.81 -4.49
CA LYS A 245 -3.57 -29.46 -5.27
C LYS A 245 -2.69 -28.45 -6.00
N SER A 246 -3.27 -27.40 -6.58
CA SER A 246 -2.49 -26.33 -7.22
C SER A 246 -1.67 -25.52 -6.21
N LEU A 247 -2.22 -25.26 -5.02
CA LEU A 247 -1.50 -24.63 -3.92
C LEU A 247 -0.32 -25.48 -3.45
N GLU A 248 -0.53 -26.78 -3.22
CA GLU A 248 0.52 -27.71 -2.82
C GLU A 248 1.63 -27.81 -3.88
N HIS A 249 1.24 -27.86 -5.16
CA HIS A 249 2.20 -27.84 -6.25
C HIS A 249 3.02 -26.54 -6.26
N ALA A 250 2.36 -25.38 -6.13
CA ALA A 250 3.04 -24.09 -6.06
C ALA A 250 4.01 -23.99 -4.88
N GLN A 251 3.65 -24.52 -3.71
CA GLN A 251 4.49 -24.51 -2.51
C GLN A 251 5.73 -25.42 -2.61
N GLN A 252 5.73 -26.40 -3.52
CA GLN A 252 6.89 -27.25 -3.81
C GLN A 252 7.90 -26.58 -4.75
N LEU A 253 7.52 -25.46 -5.38
CA LEU A 253 8.39 -24.68 -6.25
C LEU A 253 9.35 -23.79 -5.43
N LYS A 254 10.49 -23.45 -6.04
CA LYS A 254 11.54 -22.62 -5.45
C LYS A 254 11.14 -21.16 -5.49
N LEU A 255 10.99 -20.57 -4.31
CA LEU A 255 10.65 -19.14 -4.13
C LEU A 255 11.70 -18.18 -4.74
N LEU A 256 12.96 -18.60 -4.82
CA LEU A 256 14.07 -17.81 -5.36
C LEU A 256 14.31 -18.02 -6.86
N ASP A 257 13.33 -18.55 -7.60
CA ASP A 257 13.37 -18.61 -9.06
C ASP A 257 12.17 -17.86 -9.67
N PRO A 258 12.39 -16.72 -10.34
CA PRO A 258 11.32 -15.95 -10.98
C PRO A 258 10.47 -16.75 -11.98
N LYS A 259 11.05 -17.76 -12.67
CA LYS A 259 10.29 -18.61 -13.59
C LYS A 259 9.36 -19.55 -12.84
N GLU A 260 9.83 -20.09 -11.72
CA GLU A 260 9.01 -20.96 -10.86
C GLU A 260 7.91 -20.15 -10.16
N ASN A 261 8.19 -18.93 -9.68
CA ASN A 261 7.16 -18.02 -9.14
C ASN A 261 6.06 -17.70 -10.17
N ARG A 262 6.45 -17.48 -11.44
CA ARG A 262 5.48 -17.30 -12.54
C ARG A 262 4.64 -18.55 -12.79
N THR A 263 5.25 -19.73 -12.66
CA THR A 263 4.55 -21.02 -12.83
C THR A 263 3.55 -21.25 -11.70
N ALA A 264 3.94 -20.99 -10.45
CA ALA A 264 3.07 -21.01 -9.28
C ALA A 264 1.84 -20.11 -9.48
N PHE A 265 2.05 -18.85 -9.88
CA PHE A 265 0.99 -17.88 -10.15
C PHE A 265 -0.05 -18.43 -11.14
N TYR A 266 0.37 -18.91 -12.31
CA TYR A 266 -0.57 -19.38 -13.32
C TYR A 266 -1.26 -20.69 -12.93
N CYS A 267 -0.57 -21.59 -12.25
CA CYS A 267 -1.16 -22.84 -11.75
C CYS A 267 -2.32 -22.57 -10.78
N ILE A 268 -2.13 -21.63 -9.85
CA ILE A 268 -3.18 -21.21 -8.91
C ILE A 268 -4.32 -20.49 -9.65
N ARG A 269 -3.98 -19.56 -10.57
CA ARG A 269 -4.97 -18.81 -11.35
C ARG A 269 -5.87 -19.72 -12.18
N GLU A 270 -5.30 -20.71 -12.85
CA GLU A 270 -6.07 -21.67 -13.66
C GLU A 270 -7.04 -22.48 -12.81
N ALA A 271 -6.61 -22.94 -11.62
CA ALA A 271 -7.49 -23.64 -10.70
C ALA A 271 -8.63 -22.74 -10.17
N LEU A 272 -8.34 -21.46 -9.89
CA LEU A 272 -9.35 -20.47 -9.50
C LEU A 272 -10.33 -20.17 -10.65
N ASP A 273 -9.85 -20.03 -11.88
CA ASP A 273 -10.70 -19.78 -13.05
C ASP A 273 -11.66 -20.95 -13.31
N HIS A 274 -11.18 -22.19 -13.09
CA HIS A 274 -11.99 -23.40 -13.28
C HIS A 274 -12.95 -23.68 -12.10
N SER A 275 -12.47 -23.56 -10.87
CA SER A 275 -13.15 -24.09 -9.68
C SER A 275 -13.54 -23.04 -8.64
N GLY A 276 -13.04 -21.81 -8.75
CA GLY A 276 -13.15 -20.79 -7.71
C GLY A 276 -14.56 -20.30 -7.38
N ARG A 277 -15.54 -20.54 -8.27
CA ARG A 277 -16.96 -20.24 -8.00
C ARG A 277 -17.62 -21.23 -7.04
N HIS A 278 -17.13 -22.47 -7.02
CA HIS A 278 -17.68 -23.55 -6.21
C HIS A 278 -16.85 -23.79 -4.94
N ALA A 279 -15.61 -23.30 -4.90
CA ALA A 279 -14.73 -23.43 -3.75
C ALA A 279 -15.25 -22.69 -2.51
N THR A 280 -14.90 -23.20 -1.33
CA THR A 280 -15.14 -22.53 -0.05
C THR A 280 -14.39 -21.22 0.05
N LEU A 281 -14.92 -20.29 0.84
CA LEU A 281 -14.34 -18.94 0.99
C LEU A 281 -12.88 -18.99 1.46
N GLY A 282 -12.58 -19.82 2.47
CA GLY A 282 -11.22 -19.97 3.00
C GLY A 282 -10.20 -20.43 1.96
N VAL A 283 -10.54 -21.44 1.15
CA VAL A 283 -9.66 -21.93 0.07
C VAL A 283 -9.48 -20.88 -1.02
N ARG A 284 -10.57 -20.20 -1.41
CA ARG A 284 -10.53 -19.14 -2.41
C ARG A 284 -9.66 -17.96 -1.97
N HIS A 285 -9.83 -17.48 -0.74
CA HIS A 285 -9.02 -16.39 -0.19
C HIS A 285 -7.55 -16.77 -0.11
N THR A 286 -7.26 -17.98 0.38
CA THR A 286 -5.88 -18.51 0.44
C THR A 286 -5.24 -18.54 -0.93
N ALA A 287 -5.94 -19.04 -1.95
CA ALA A 287 -5.45 -19.07 -3.32
C ALA A 287 -5.23 -17.68 -3.93
N ILE A 288 -6.13 -16.72 -3.70
CA ILE A 288 -5.95 -15.34 -4.17
C ILE A 288 -4.74 -14.70 -3.51
N GLY A 289 -4.59 -14.84 -2.19
CA GLY A 289 -3.46 -14.26 -1.46
C GLY A 289 -2.12 -14.92 -1.83
N GLU A 290 -2.06 -16.23 -1.98
CA GLU A 290 -0.86 -16.94 -2.47
C GLU A 290 -0.49 -16.48 -3.89
N MET A 291 -1.47 -16.32 -4.78
CA MET A 291 -1.24 -15.77 -6.13
C MET A 291 -0.60 -14.37 -6.07
N SER A 292 -1.12 -13.48 -5.22
CA SER A 292 -0.52 -12.14 -5.00
C SER A 292 0.89 -12.21 -4.39
N PHE A 293 1.17 -13.16 -3.50
CA PHE A 293 2.50 -13.38 -2.93
C PHE A 293 3.52 -13.78 -4.01
N TYR A 294 3.19 -14.73 -4.89
CA TYR A 294 4.09 -15.11 -6.00
C TYR A 294 4.29 -13.98 -7.02
N ASP A 295 3.26 -13.18 -7.28
CA ASP A 295 3.37 -12.00 -8.16
C ASP A 295 4.29 -10.94 -7.54
N TYR A 296 4.20 -10.73 -6.21
CA TYR A 296 5.14 -9.90 -5.46
C TYR A 296 6.58 -10.39 -5.63
N LEU A 297 6.86 -11.68 -5.36
CA LEU A 297 8.21 -12.23 -5.49
C LEU A 297 8.76 -12.07 -6.91
N LEU A 298 7.95 -12.37 -7.93
CA LEU A 298 8.33 -12.24 -9.33
C LEU A 298 8.80 -10.81 -9.66
N TYR A 299 8.00 -9.80 -9.32
CA TYR A 299 8.33 -8.43 -9.66
C TYR A 299 9.42 -7.84 -8.76
N PHE A 300 9.41 -8.17 -7.46
CA PHE A 300 10.41 -7.71 -6.52
C PHE A 300 11.81 -8.21 -6.92
N MET A 301 11.95 -9.52 -7.17
CA MET A 301 13.22 -10.10 -7.63
C MET A 301 13.66 -9.50 -8.96
N LYS A 302 12.74 -9.33 -9.92
CA LYS A 302 13.07 -8.74 -11.22
C LYS A 302 13.68 -7.34 -11.08
N VAL A 303 13.22 -6.54 -10.13
CA VAL A 303 13.81 -5.23 -9.84
C VAL A 303 15.23 -5.42 -9.32
N PHE A 304 15.40 -6.17 -8.22
CA PHE A 304 16.67 -6.26 -7.51
C PHE A 304 17.76 -7.15 -8.15
N ASP A 305 17.41 -8.11 -9.02
CA ASP A 305 18.34 -9.03 -9.68
C ASP A 305 19.11 -8.39 -10.85
N THR A 306 18.77 -7.16 -11.24
CA THR A 306 19.46 -6.45 -12.34
C THR A 306 20.92 -6.09 -12.04
N GLY A 307 21.42 -6.38 -10.83
CA GLY A 307 22.84 -6.43 -10.48
C GLY A 307 23.58 -5.09 -10.47
N ARG A 308 22.88 -3.98 -10.72
CA ARG A 308 23.47 -2.64 -10.86
C ARG A 308 22.77 -1.54 -10.07
N LEU A 309 21.83 -1.88 -9.20
CA LEU A 309 21.01 -0.86 -8.55
C LEU A 309 21.78 -0.12 -7.46
N GLN A 310 22.08 1.15 -7.72
CA GLN A 310 22.23 2.14 -6.65
C GLN A 310 20.84 2.47 -6.09
N SER A 311 20.75 2.95 -4.84
CA SER A 311 19.48 3.33 -4.20
C SER A 311 18.64 4.26 -5.08
N ILE A 312 19.30 5.22 -5.70
CA ILE A 312 18.69 6.21 -6.60
C ILE A 312 18.00 5.53 -7.80
N ASP A 313 18.62 4.51 -8.41
CA ASP A 313 18.03 3.81 -9.56
C ASP A 313 16.71 3.11 -9.20
N CYS A 314 16.60 2.59 -7.98
CA CYS A 314 15.37 1.95 -7.49
C CYS A 314 14.23 2.95 -7.30
N LEU A 315 14.55 4.15 -6.80
CA LEU A 315 13.57 5.21 -6.53
C LEU A 315 13.07 5.87 -7.81
N ILE A 316 13.95 5.97 -8.81
CA ILE A 316 13.68 6.70 -10.06
C ILE A 316 12.77 5.94 -11.04
N ARG A 317 12.58 4.62 -10.87
CA ARG A 317 11.74 3.80 -11.77
C ARG A 317 10.41 3.38 -11.13
N PRO A 318 9.42 4.30 -11.00
CA PRO A 318 8.17 4.01 -10.32
C PRO A 318 7.40 2.86 -10.94
N GLU A 319 7.36 2.76 -12.27
CA GLU A 319 6.62 1.69 -12.94
C GLU A 319 7.07 0.28 -12.54
N GLU A 320 8.36 0.10 -12.24
CA GLU A 320 8.90 -1.20 -11.86
C GLU A 320 8.46 -1.58 -10.44
N HIS A 321 8.59 -0.66 -9.48
CA HIS A 321 8.22 -0.94 -8.09
C HIS A 321 6.71 -0.90 -7.81
N LEU A 322 5.95 -0.10 -8.57
CA LEU A 322 4.49 -0.07 -8.49
C LEU A 322 3.86 -1.45 -8.72
N ARG A 323 4.51 -2.34 -9.49
CA ARG A 323 4.00 -3.69 -9.74
C ARG A 323 4.04 -4.58 -8.50
N TYR A 324 5.18 -4.68 -7.81
CA TYR A 324 5.23 -5.49 -6.59
C TYR A 324 4.47 -4.83 -5.44
N PHE A 325 4.43 -3.50 -5.33
CA PHE A 325 3.58 -2.85 -4.33
C PHE A 325 2.09 -3.03 -4.63
N LYS A 326 1.69 -3.13 -5.90
CA LYS A 326 0.33 -3.54 -6.27
C LYS A 326 0.03 -4.95 -5.77
N ALA A 327 0.91 -5.92 -6.04
CA ALA A 327 0.77 -7.29 -5.55
C ALA A 327 0.70 -7.35 -4.01
N LEU A 328 1.51 -6.55 -3.31
CA LEU A 328 1.48 -6.42 -1.84
C LEU A 328 0.13 -5.87 -1.33
N ARG A 329 -0.46 -4.87 -2.02
CA ARG A 329 -1.80 -4.35 -1.72
C ARG A 329 -2.90 -5.38 -1.99
N GLU A 330 -2.77 -6.17 -3.05
CA GLU A 330 -3.70 -7.25 -3.35
C GLU A 330 -3.65 -8.35 -2.28
N LEU A 331 -2.46 -8.73 -1.81
CA LEU A 331 -2.28 -9.63 -0.66
C LEU A 331 -2.94 -9.06 0.61
N THR A 332 -2.71 -7.77 0.90
CA THR A 332 -3.34 -7.06 2.03
C THR A 332 -4.86 -7.09 1.94
N THR A 333 -5.40 -6.91 0.74
CA THR A 333 -6.85 -6.95 0.47
C THR A 333 -7.40 -8.36 0.67
N ALA A 334 -6.67 -9.40 0.24
CA ALA A 334 -7.04 -10.80 0.45
C ALA A 334 -7.08 -11.16 1.95
N ILE A 335 -6.08 -10.75 2.73
CA ILE A 335 -6.05 -10.92 4.20
C ILE A 335 -7.26 -10.24 4.84
N SER A 336 -7.52 -8.99 4.47
CA SER A 336 -8.63 -8.21 5.01
C SER A 336 -9.99 -8.84 4.66
N SER A 337 -10.15 -9.33 3.44
CA SER A 337 -11.40 -9.98 2.99
C SER A 337 -11.62 -11.32 3.70
N ALA A 338 -10.56 -12.11 3.90
CA ALA A 338 -10.62 -13.35 4.67
C ALA A 338 -11.05 -13.08 6.13
N LEU A 339 -10.49 -12.03 6.74
CA LEU A 339 -10.85 -11.62 8.10
C LEU A 339 -12.31 -11.17 8.18
N ASP A 340 -12.75 -10.33 7.24
CA ASP A 340 -14.12 -9.80 7.20
C ASP A 340 -15.16 -10.93 7.00
N ASP A 341 -14.80 -12.00 6.28
CA ASP A 341 -15.63 -13.21 6.11
C ASP A 341 -15.57 -14.18 7.32
N GLY A 342 -14.68 -13.93 8.28
CA GLY A 342 -14.46 -14.78 9.45
C GLY A 342 -13.62 -16.04 9.16
N GLU A 343 -12.85 -16.05 8.06
CA GLU A 343 -11.93 -17.13 7.69
C GLU A 343 -10.60 -16.98 8.44
N ILE A 344 -10.61 -17.29 9.75
CA ILE A 344 -9.46 -17.06 10.65
C ILE A 344 -8.22 -17.82 10.21
N PHE A 345 -8.35 -19.09 9.80
CA PHE A 345 -7.22 -19.90 9.36
C PHE A 345 -6.57 -19.35 8.08
N ALA A 346 -7.39 -18.99 7.09
CA ALA A 346 -6.91 -18.35 5.86
C ALA A 346 -6.22 -17.01 6.16
N THR A 347 -6.81 -16.20 7.05
CA THR A 347 -6.23 -14.93 7.49
C THR A 347 -4.85 -15.14 8.10
N SER A 348 -4.71 -16.06 9.05
CA SER A 348 -3.43 -16.40 9.69
C SER A 348 -2.39 -16.83 8.65
N MET A 349 -2.75 -17.76 7.75
CA MET A 349 -1.84 -18.23 6.70
C MET A 349 -1.37 -17.09 5.79
N LEU A 350 -2.28 -16.20 5.37
CA LEU A 350 -1.92 -15.08 4.50
C LEU A 350 -1.13 -13.99 5.25
N MET A 351 -1.31 -13.84 6.56
CA MET A 351 -0.44 -12.98 7.39
C MET A 351 0.99 -13.49 7.46
N ILE A 352 1.19 -14.82 7.50
CA ILE A 352 2.52 -15.43 7.38
C ILE A 352 3.13 -15.05 6.01
N ARG A 353 2.35 -15.11 4.92
CA ARG A 353 2.83 -14.67 3.60
C ARG A 353 3.20 -13.21 3.57
N LEU A 354 2.44 -12.33 4.22
CA LEU A 354 2.82 -10.92 4.33
C LEU A 354 4.13 -10.76 5.13
N ALA A 355 4.32 -11.50 6.22
CA ALA A 355 5.58 -11.53 6.94
C ALA A 355 6.75 -12.03 6.07
N ASP A 356 6.54 -13.10 5.29
CA ASP A 356 7.51 -13.62 4.33
C ASP A 356 7.93 -12.55 3.31
N THR A 357 6.99 -11.72 2.81
CA THR A 357 7.34 -10.62 1.88
C THR A 357 8.33 -9.63 2.48
N TYR A 358 8.20 -9.33 3.77
CA TYR A 358 9.11 -8.44 4.48
C TYR A 358 10.45 -9.12 4.75
N LEU A 359 10.45 -10.36 5.25
CA LEU A 359 11.68 -11.14 5.46
C LEU A 359 12.49 -11.29 4.16
N PHE A 360 11.80 -11.50 3.05
CA PHE A 360 12.40 -11.57 1.72
C PHE A 360 13.02 -10.24 1.30
N ALA A 361 12.37 -9.12 1.59
CA ALA A 361 12.85 -7.79 1.21
C ALA A 361 14.10 -7.34 1.98
N ILE A 362 14.24 -7.73 3.26
CA ILE A 362 15.33 -7.28 4.16
C ILE A 362 16.73 -7.32 3.53
N PRO A 363 17.24 -8.45 2.98
CA PRO A 363 18.60 -8.50 2.45
C PRO A 363 18.81 -7.53 1.27
N TYR A 364 17.78 -7.33 0.45
CA TYR A 364 17.84 -6.43 -0.70
C TYR A 364 17.76 -4.97 -0.26
N ILE A 365 16.81 -4.63 0.62
CA ILE A 365 16.68 -3.30 1.19
C ILE A 365 17.93 -2.92 1.98
N SER A 366 18.46 -3.82 2.80
CA SER A 366 19.68 -3.57 3.57
C SER A 366 20.88 -3.31 2.68
N LYS A 367 20.98 -4.01 1.54
CA LYS A 367 22.06 -3.83 0.58
C LYS A 367 21.93 -2.52 -0.20
N THR A 368 20.70 -2.12 -0.56
CA THR A 368 20.43 -0.97 -1.43
C THR A 368 20.30 0.34 -0.66
N PHE A 369 19.56 0.35 0.46
CA PHE A 369 19.22 1.54 1.24
C PHE A 369 19.87 1.57 2.64
N GLY A 370 20.60 0.52 3.01
CA GLY A 370 21.25 0.41 4.31
C GLY A 370 20.42 -0.31 5.37
N GLN A 371 21.10 -0.72 6.44
CA GLN A 371 20.51 -1.56 7.49
C GLN A 371 19.42 -0.82 8.29
N GLU A 372 19.56 0.49 8.49
CA GLU A 372 18.58 1.30 9.23
C GLU A 372 17.20 1.26 8.57
N GLN A 373 17.14 1.33 7.24
CA GLN A 373 15.89 1.25 6.50
C GLN A 373 15.31 -0.17 6.43
N ALA A 374 16.15 -1.20 6.52
CA ALA A 374 15.70 -2.59 6.52
C ALA A 374 15.17 -3.04 7.89
N SER A 375 15.66 -2.45 8.99
CA SER A 375 15.33 -2.87 10.36
C SER A 375 13.83 -2.90 10.65
N PRO A 376 13.02 -1.88 10.29
CA PRO A 376 11.59 -1.90 10.57
C PRO A 376 10.86 -3.07 9.89
N LEU A 377 11.34 -3.55 8.74
CA LEU A 377 10.71 -4.68 8.04
C LEU A 377 10.83 -5.97 8.85
N LEU A 378 11.92 -6.14 9.61
CA LEU A 378 12.08 -7.28 10.52
C LEU A 378 11.06 -7.23 11.66
N ASP A 379 10.88 -6.06 12.26
CA ASP A 379 9.92 -5.85 13.35
C ASP A 379 8.48 -6.11 12.86
N TYR A 380 8.15 -5.69 11.62
CA TYR A 380 6.85 -5.99 11.01
C TYR A 380 6.64 -7.47 10.77
N ALA A 381 7.63 -8.16 10.21
CA ALA A 381 7.56 -9.59 10.01
C ALA A 381 7.35 -10.34 11.32
N GLN A 382 8.13 -10.03 12.36
CA GLN A 382 8.00 -10.67 13.67
C GLN A 382 6.62 -10.43 14.28
N THR A 383 6.13 -9.19 14.24
CA THR A 383 4.81 -8.85 14.79
C THR A 383 3.70 -9.58 14.05
N LEU A 384 3.76 -9.64 12.71
CA LEU A 384 2.78 -10.37 11.91
C LEU A 384 2.80 -11.87 12.18
N LEU A 385 3.97 -12.47 12.37
CA LEU A 385 4.09 -13.89 12.72
C LEU A 385 3.49 -14.19 14.10
N VAL A 386 3.69 -13.30 15.08
CA VAL A 386 3.05 -13.42 16.41
C VAL A 386 1.53 -13.34 16.26
N LEU A 387 1.01 -12.31 15.58
CA LEU A 387 -0.44 -12.16 15.37
C LEU A 387 -1.05 -13.34 14.60
N ALA A 388 -0.36 -13.85 13.57
CA ALA A 388 -0.80 -15.03 12.84
C ALA A 388 -0.90 -16.26 13.76
N HIS A 389 0.14 -16.50 14.57
CA HIS A 389 0.15 -17.60 15.53
C HIS A 389 -0.95 -17.48 16.58
N GLU A 390 -1.20 -16.26 17.08
CA GLU A 390 -2.31 -15.99 18.00
C GLU A 390 -3.65 -16.37 17.37
N LEU A 391 -3.94 -15.91 16.15
CA LEU A 391 -5.18 -16.26 15.42
C LEU A 391 -5.33 -17.77 15.20
N ALA A 392 -4.26 -18.45 14.77
CA ALA A 392 -4.29 -19.91 14.59
C ALA A 392 -4.58 -20.64 15.91
N SER A 393 -3.97 -20.18 17.00
CA SER A 393 -4.18 -20.75 18.33
C SER A 393 -5.63 -20.61 18.82
N LEU A 394 -6.34 -19.54 18.40
CA LEU A 394 -7.76 -19.38 18.74
C LEU A 394 -8.62 -20.49 18.14
N VAL A 395 -8.27 -20.94 16.94
CA VAL A 395 -8.99 -22.00 16.23
C VAL A 395 -8.68 -23.38 16.81
N GLU A 396 -7.43 -23.63 17.22
CA GLU A 396 -7.03 -24.92 17.80
C GLU A 396 -7.54 -25.13 19.23
N ALA A 397 -7.67 -24.06 20.02
CA ALA A 397 -8.04 -24.11 21.44
C ALA A 397 -9.10 -23.07 21.83
N PRO A 398 -10.33 -23.12 21.28
CA PRO A 398 -11.36 -22.10 21.49
C PRO A 398 -11.75 -21.92 22.96
N GLY A 399 -11.63 -22.98 23.78
CA GLY A 399 -11.98 -22.96 25.21
C GLY A 399 -11.09 -22.09 26.10
N ARG A 400 -9.91 -21.64 25.62
CA ARG A 400 -9.02 -20.76 26.40
C ARG A 400 -9.43 -19.28 26.40
N ILE A 401 -10.30 -18.87 25.47
CA ILE A 401 -10.66 -17.45 25.27
C ILE A 401 -11.98 -17.10 25.97
N LEU A 402 -12.85 -18.10 26.17
CA LEU A 402 -14.16 -17.93 26.79
C LEU A 402 -14.12 -18.01 28.34
N GLN A 403 -12.92 -18.10 28.92
CA GLN A 403 -12.64 -18.10 30.36
C GLN A 403 -11.94 -16.80 30.73
#